data_AF-A0A7W9GEW3-F1
#
_entry.id   AF-A0A7W9GEW3-F1
#
_cell.length_a   1.000
_cell.length_b   1.000
_cell.length_c   1.000
_cell.angle_alpha   90.00
_cell.angle_beta   90.00
_cell.angle_gamma   90.00
#
_symmetry.space_group_name_H-M   'P 1'
#
loop_
_entity.id
_entity.type
_entity.pdbx_description
1 polymer ?
#
loop_
_entity_poly.entity_id
_entity_poly.type
_entity_poly.pdbx_seq_one_letter_code
_entity_poly.pdbx_strand_id
1 'polypeptide(L)'
;MLWPVLRVLAHGDLAADQVRQLIGTLGLDEVPRAEGPGNEASLAHRAFTDDAGARLVLDLSKVGASGWLLALLSGGGQPSPETVESHRRRLRDAAQHLGLTIVQVDPARTADEVFLPAAPDEGAIGQSWDLPYDELDHLWPHLGVGADAPREVKKVRLEAMTRAPVWADAPDRLRRQAAEFLRD
;
A
#
# COMPACT_ATOMS: atom_id res chain seq x y z
N MET A 1 12.18 -16.64 -1.73
CA MET A 1 11.89 -15.33 -2.35
C MET A 1 10.94 -14.58 -1.43
N LEU A 2 11.23 -13.32 -1.12
CA LEU A 2 10.42 -12.50 -0.22
C LEU A 2 9.34 -11.74 -0.98
N TRP A 3 8.12 -11.75 -0.48
CA TRP A 3 6.96 -11.06 -1.06
C TRP A 3 6.30 -10.13 -0.05
N PRO A 4 5.92 -8.90 -0.44
CA PRO A 4 5.25 -7.99 0.47
C PRO A 4 3.88 -8.49 0.88
N VAL A 5 3.61 -8.49 2.18
CA VAL A 5 2.30 -8.76 2.78
C VAL A 5 1.68 -7.51 3.40
N LEU A 6 2.52 -6.54 3.77
CA LEU A 6 2.11 -5.22 4.23
C LEU A 6 3.20 -4.21 3.86
N ARG A 7 2.80 -3.04 3.37
CA ARG A 7 3.69 -1.90 3.10
C ARG A 7 3.05 -0.64 3.64
N VAL A 8 3.81 0.16 4.37
CA VAL A 8 3.46 1.52 4.76
C VAL A 8 4.46 2.46 4.08
N LEU A 9 3.96 3.26 3.13
CA LEU A 9 4.72 4.34 2.53
C LEU A 9 4.42 5.61 3.32
N ALA A 10 5.47 6.27 3.80
CA ALA A 10 5.36 7.51 4.54
C ALA A 10 6.34 8.56 4.00
N HIS A 11 6.04 9.82 4.26
CA HIS A 11 6.82 10.97 3.83
C HIS A 11 7.10 11.91 4.99
N GLY A 12 8.33 12.42 5.05
CA GLY A 12 8.80 13.38 6.04
C GLY A 12 10.31 13.25 6.24
N ASP A 13 10.91 14.30 6.80
CA ASP A 13 12.34 14.29 7.11
C ASP A 13 12.54 13.71 8.51
N LEU A 14 13.44 12.73 8.63
CA LEU A 14 13.90 12.20 9.91
C LEU A 14 15.37 12.52 10.09
N ALA A 15 15.72 13.10 11.23
CA ALA A 15 17.10 13.21 11.69
C ALA A 15 17.66 11.83 12.08
N ALA A 16 18.99 11.70 12.13
CA ALA A 16 19.66 10.41 12.35
C ALA A 16 19.34 9.77 13.72
N ASP A 17 19.02 10.56 14.73
CA ASP A 17 18.51 10.10 16.02
C ASP A 17 17.07 9.56 15.92
N GLN A 18 16.20 10.23 15.16
CA GLN A 18 14.83 9.75 14.90
C GLN A 18 14.83 8.44 14.08
N VAL A 19 15.78 8.29 13.14
CA VAL A 19 15.96 7.02 12.41
C VAL A 19 16.36 5.89 13.37
N ARG A 20 17.33 6.13 14.26
CA ARG A 20 17.72 5.14 15.28
C ARG A 20 16.58 4.83 16.24
N GLN A 21 15.79 5.84 16.61
CA GLN A 21 14.58 5.64 17.40
C GLN A 21 13.59 4.73 16.67
N LEU A 22 13.33 4.96 15.38
CA LEU A 22 12.45 4.12 14.57
C LEU A 22 12.93 2.66 14.51
N ILE A 23 14.23 2.47 14.25
CA ILE A 23 14.87 1.15 14.23
C ILE A 23 14.68 0.45 15.59
N GLY A 24 14.93 1.16 16.69
CA GLY A 24 14.72 0.63 18.05
C GLY A 24 13.26 0.30 18.36
N THR A 25 12.33 1.19 18.03
CA THR A 25 10.87 1.00 18.21
C THR A 25 10.37 -0.22 17.44
N LEU A 26 10.92 -0.49 16.26
CA LEU A 26 10.59 -1.64 15.43
C LEU A 26 11.41 -2.90 15.81
N GLY A 27 12.46 -2.73 16.58
CA GLY A 27 13.38 -3.78 16.99
C GLY A 27 14.12 -4.38 15.80
N LEU A 28 14.60 -3.53 14.90
CA LEU A 28 15.35 -3.92 13.71
C LEU A 28 16.84 -4.00 14.01
N ASP A 29 17.54 -4.85 13.26
CA ASP A 29 18.98 -4.85 13.21
C ASP A 29 19.44 -3.81 12.17
N GLU A 30 20.42 -2.96 12.51
CA GLU A 30 21.00 -1.95 11.63
C GLU A 30 21.89 -2.57 10.54
N VAL A 31 21.32 -3.50 9.79
CA VAL A 31 21.94 -4.20 8.68
C VAL A 31 20.95 -4.20 7.53
N PRO A 32 21.34 -3.72 6.33
CA PRO A 32 20.46 -3.75 5.18
C PRO A 32 20.19 -5.19 4.75
N ARG A 33 19.01 -5.42 4.19
CA ARG A 33 18.63 -6.72 3.63
C ARG A 33 19.32 -6.95 2.28
N ALA A 34 19.78 -8.19 2.04
CA ALA A 34 20.38 -8.58 0.74
C ALA A 34 19.35 -9.12 -0.27
N GLU A 35 18.25 -9.65 0.25
CA GLU A 35 17.07 -10.24 -0.37
C GLU A 35 16.08 -9.40 -1.16
N GLY A 36 15.30 -9.88 -2.15
CA GLY A 36 13.92 -9.44 -2.41
C GLY A 36 13.66 -7.99 -2.88
N PRO A 37 12.39 -7.60 -3.11
CA PRO A 37 12.05 -6.30 -3.68
C PRO A 37 12.50 -5.12 -2.80
N GLY A 38 13.09 -4.09 -3.43
CA GLY A 38 13.45 -2.82 -2.78
C GLY A 38 14.64 -2.89 -1.81
N ASN A 39 15.44 -3.95 -1.85
CA ASN A 39 16.58 -4.18 -0.95
C ASN A 39 17.70 -3.14 -1.06
N GLU A 40 17.91 -2.57 -2.25
CA GLU A 40 18.89 -1.49 -2.48
C GLU A 40 18.63 -0.25 -1.61
N ALA A 41 17.37 -0.04 -1.22
CA ALA A 41 16.93 1.04 -0.35
C ALA A 41 16.88 0.66 1.14
N SER A 42 17.12 -0.62 1.47
CA SER A 42 17.04 -1.14 2.84
C SER A 42 18.11 -0.52 3.72
N LEU A 43 17.72 -0.13 4.94
CA LEU A 43 18.61 0.39 5.97
C LEU A 43 18.76 -0.59 7.13
N ALA A 44 17.65 -1.20 7.54
CA ALA A 44 17.58 -2.07 8.69
C ALA A 44 16.47 -3.09 8.48
N HIS A 45 16.68 -4.32 8.97
CA HIS A 45 15.66 -5.35 8.91
C HIS A 45 15.72 -6.28 10.12
N ARG A 46 14.67 -7.07 10.30
CA ARG A 46 14.65 -8.21 11.22
C ARG A 46 13.84 -9.34 10.60
N ALA A 47 14.41 -10.55 10.63
CA ALA A 47 13.68 -11.76 10.32
C ALA A 47 13.10 -12.40 11.60
N PHE A 48 11.90 -12.97 11.51
CA PHE A 48 11.25 -13.70 12.59
C PHE A 48 10.23 -14.69 12.04
N THR A 49 9.69 -15.55 12.89
CA THR A 49 8.60 -16.46 12.55
C THR A 49 7.39 -16.10 13.39
N ASP A 50 6.21 -16.03 12.79
CA ASP A 50 4.98 -15.77 13.53
C ASP A 50 4.40 -17.05 14.17
N ASP A 51 3.33 -16.91 14.93
CA ASP A 51 2.67 -18.03 15.62
C ASP A 51 2.07 -19.06 14.65
N ALA A 52 1.82 -18.68 13.39
CA ALA A 52 1.39 -19.58 12.33
C ALA A 52 2.56 -20.32 11.65
N GLY A 53 3.80 -20.08 12.08
CA GLY A 53 4.99 -20.69 11.50
C GLY A 53 5.46 -20.02 10.21
N ALA A 54 4.88 -18.88 9.81
CA ALA A 54 5.27 -18.16 8.61
C ALA A 54 6.55 -17.36 8.87
N ARG A 55 7.53 -17.51 7.97
CA ARG A 55 8.78 -16.76 8.04
C ARG A 55 8.56 -15.35 7.49
N LEU A 56 8.75 -14.35 8.35
CA LEU A 56 8.54 -12.95 8.07
C LEU A 56 9.83 -12.15 8.17
N VAL A 57 9.87 -11.04 7.43
CA VAL A 57 10.93 -10.05 7.49
C VAL A 57 10.28 -8.67 7.59
N LEU A 58 10.61 -7.93 8.66
CA LEU A 58 10.28 -6.52 8.76
C LEU A 58 11.48 -5.71 8.25
N ASP A 59 11.24 -4.77 7.35
CA ASP A 59 12.26 -3.98 6.68
C ASP A 59 11.92 -2.48 6.75
N LEU A 60 12.94 -1.67 6.98
CA LEU A 60 12.91 -0.21 6.86
C LEU A 60 13.80 0.21 5.71
N SER A 61 13.22 0.93 4.76
CA SER A 61 13.89 1.41 3.55
C SER A 61 13.72 2.91 3.36
N LYS A 62 14.75 3.56 2.81
CA LYS A 62 14.71 4.98 2.41
C LYS A 62 14.34 5.11 0.94
N VAL A 63 13.25 5.80 0.64
CA VAL A 63 12.77 6.00 -0.75
C VAL A 63 12.89 7.47 -1.13
N GLY A 64 13.86 7.80 -1.98
CA GLY A 64 14.16 9.18 -2.35
C GLY A 64 14.58 10.05 -1.15
N ALA A 65 14.51 11.38 -1.31
CA ALA A 65 15.01 12.33 -0.30
C ALA A 65 14.26 12.28 1.04
N SER A 66 12.92 12.18 1.01
CA SER A 66 12.08 12.27 2.22
C SER A 66 11.03 11.15 2.32
N GLY A 67 11.08 10.13 1.45
CA GLY A 67 10.20 8.96 1.55
C GLY A 67 10.80 7.85 2.42
N TRP A 68 9.91 7.11 3.07
CA TRP A 68 10.20 5.97 3.93
C TRP A 68 9.26 4.83 3.60
N LEU A 69 9.81 3.63 3.44
CA LEU A 69 9.03 2.42 3.23
C LEU A 69 9.25 1.49 4.41
N LEU A 70 8.17 1.17 5.12
CA LEU A 70 8.16 0.12 6.13
C LEU A 70 7.41 -1.09 5.57
N ALA A 71 8.08 -2.22 5.45
CA ALA A 71 7.53 -3.39 4.78
C ALA A 71 7.60 -4.64 5.66
N LEU A 72 6.48 -5.35 5.74
CA LEU A 72 6.45 -6.74 6.20
C LEU A 72 6.45 -7.64 4.96
N LEU A 73 7.42 -8.53 4.89
CA LEU A 73 7.63 -9.45 3.78
C LEU A 73 7.49 -10.89 4.28
N SER A 74 6.87 -11.77 3.50
CA SER A 74 6.83 -13.22 3.75
C SER A 74 7.82 -13.96 2.86
N GLY A 75 8.59 -14.88 3.44
CA GLY A 75 9.48 -15.80 2.73
C GLY A 75 8.81 -17.07 2.22
N GLY A 76 7.49 -17.19 2.41
CA GLY A 76 6.71 -18.39 2.16
C GLY A 76 5.79 -18.69 3.35
N GLY A 77 4.67 -19.36 3.08
CA GLY A 77 3.61 -19.54 4.06
C GLY A 77 2.72 -18.29 4.20
N GLN A 78 1.48 -18.52 4.58
CA GLN A 78 0.51 -17.44 4.79
C GLN A 78 0.63 -16.96 6.24
N PRO A 79 1.07 -15.71 6.50
CA PRO A 79 1.09 -15.18 7.85
C PRO A 79 -0.33 -15.05 8.40
N SER A 80 -0.44 -15.09 9.73
CA SER A 80 -1.74 -14.93 10.36
C SER A 80 -2.31 -13.51 10.08
N PRO A 81 -3.64 -13.37 9.87
CA PRO A 81 -4.26 -12.06 9.71
C PRO A 81 -4.01 -11.14 10.92
N GLU A 82 -3.94 -11.72 12.12
CA GLU A 82 -3.65 -10.98 13.36
C GLU A 82 -2.21 -10.45 13.37
N THR A 83 -1.24 -11.24 12.91
CA THR A 83 0.15 -10.79 12.75
C THR A 83 0.23 -9.59 11.83
N VAL A 84 -0.41 -9.66 10.66
CA VAL A 84 -0.40 -8.58 9.67
C VAL A 84 -1.05 -7.32 10.25
N GLU A 85 -2.20 -7.46 10.93
CA GLU A 85 -2.92 -6.33 11.50
C GLU A 85 -2.21 -5.69 12.70
N SER A 86 -1.56 -6.51 13.54
CA SER A 86 -0.71 -6.03 14.63
C SER A 86 0.45 -5.19 14.09
N HIS A 87 1.10 -5.66 13.02
CA HIS A 87 2.16 -4.90 12.37
C HIS A 87 1.62 -3.64 11.66
N ARG A 88 0.44 -3.68 11.04
CA ARG A 88 -0.21 -2.48 10.48
C ARG A 88 -0.32 -1.38 11.53
N ARG A 89 -0.90 -1.68 12.69
CA ARG A 89 -1.02 -0.70 13.79
C ARG A 89 0.35 -0.22 14.24
N ARG A 90 1.29 -1.14 14.51
CA ARG A 90 2.63 -0.79 14.99
C ARG A 90 3.39 0.14 14.02
N LEU A 91 3.31 -0.12 12.71
CA LEU A 91 3.99 0.69 11.70
C LEU A 91 3.33 2.07 11.54
N ARG A 92 1.99 2.12 11.60
CA ARG A 92 1.24 3.39 11.58
C ARG A 92 1.58 4.24 12.80
N ASP A 93 1.54 3.65 13.99
CA ASP A 93 1.82 4.34 15.25
C ASP A 93 3.26 4.87 15.27
N ALA A 94 4.23 4.07 14.80
CA ALA A 94 5.63 4.49 14.72
C ALA A 94 5.82 5.67 13.74
N ALA A 95 5.16 5.64 12.58
CA ALA A 95 5.22 6.74 11.61
C ALA A 95 4.59 8.01 12.19
N GLN A 96 3.41 7.91 12.78
CA GLN A 96 2.70 9.05 13.39
C GLN A 96 3.48 9.66 14.56
N HIS A 97 4.06 8.83 15.43
CA HIS A 97 4.85 9.29 16.58
C HIS A 97 6.07 10.12 16.17
N LEU A 98 6.65 9.83 15.02
CA LEU A 98 7.79 10.56 14.46
C LEU A 98 7.38 11.71 13.53
N GLY A 99 6.08 12.01 13.43
CA GLY A 99 5.56 13.09 12.59
C GLY A 99 5.60 12.79 11.08
N LEU A 100 5.76 11.53 10.68
CA LEU A 100 5.68 11.15 9.27
C LEU A 100 4.23 11.19 8.79
N THR A 101 4.03 11.71 7.59
CA THR A 101 2.74 11.63 6.89
C THR A 101 2.64 10.30 6.18
N ILE A 102 1.69 9.45 6.57
CA ILE A 102 1.42 8.20 5.86
C ILE A 102 0.77 8.54 4.52
N VAL A 103 1.38 8.06 3.43
CA VAL A 103 0.94 8.29 2.05
C VAL A 103 0.10 7.13 1.55
N GLN A 104 0.49 5.90 1.90
CA GLN A 104 -0.18 4.69 1.45
C GLN A 104 0.02 3.56 2.47
N VAL A 105 -1.02 2.73 2.63
CA VAL A 105 -0.85 1.39 3.20
C VAL A 105 -1.39 0.34 2.22
N ASP A 106 -0.62 -0.72 1.99
CA ASP A 106 -0.94 -1.78 1.04
C ASP A 106 -0.81 -3.17 1.70
N PRO A 107 -1.86 -4.00 1.73
CA PRO A 107 -3.22 -3.72 1.25
C PRO A 107 -3.92 -2.68 2.14
N ALA A 108 -4.72 -1.80 1.54
CA ALA A 108 -5.52 -0.83 2.27
C ALA A 108 -6.71 -1.51 2.96
N ARG A 109 -6.99 -1.12 4.21
CA ARG A 109 -8.12 -1.56 5.02
C ARG A 109 -9.14 -0.45 5.28
N THR A 110 -8.70 0.80 5.17
CA THR A 110 -9.57 1.97 5.35
C THR A 110 -9.37 2.97 4.22
N ALA A 111 -10.30 3.90 4.08
CA ALA A 111 -10.27 4.94 3.05
C ALA A 111 -8.99 5.82 3.13
N ASP A 112 -8.51 6.14 4.34
CA ASP A 112 -7.32 6.98 4.57
C ASP A 112 -6.00 6.27 4.20
N GLU A 113 -6.02 4.96 4.00
CA GLU A 113 -4.84 4.19 3.59
C GLU A 113 -4.61 4.19 2.07
N VAL A 114 -5.59 4.68 1.32
CA VAL A 114 -5.56 4.71 -0.13
C VAL A 114 -4.77 5.91 -0.61
N PHE A 115 -3.62 5.65 -1.25
CA PHE A 115 -2.97 6.69 -2.03
C PHE A 115 -3.73 6.94 -3.33
N LEU A 116 -4.25 8.14 -3.47
CA LEU A 116 -4.73 8.66 -4.75
C LEU A 116 -3.67 9.62 -5.30
N PRO A 117 -3.05 9.33 -6.45
CA PRO A 117 -2.28 10.37 -7.12
C PRO A 117 -3.18 11.57 -7.37
N ALA A 118 -2.62 12.78 -7.27
CA ALA A 118 -3.32 13.96 -7.77
C ALA A 118 -3.76 13.68 -9.21
N ALA A 119 -4.96 14.14 -9.57
CA ALA A 119 -5.49 13.91 -10.92
C ALA A 119 -4.39 14.23 -11.94
N PRO A 120 -4.14 13.33 -12.91
CA PRO A 120 -3.15 13.62 -13.95
C PRO A 120 -3.45 14.99 -14.56
N ASP A 121 -2.41 15.72 -14.96
CA ASP A 121 -2.61 16.81 -15.92
C ASP A 121 -3.38 16.25 -17.13
N GLU A 122 -4.27 17.07 -17.71
CA GLU A 122 -5.24 16.71 -18.77
C GLU A 122 -4.65 16.00 -20.01
N GLY A 123 -3.33 15.80 -20.10
CA GLY A 123 -2.62 15.09 -21.16
C GLY A 123 -2.04 13.70 -20.82
N ALA A 124 -2.10 13.20 -19.58
CA ALA A 124 -1.35 11.98 -19.19
C ALA A 124 -2.17 10.69 -19.02
N ILE A 125 -3.51 10.77 -18.93
CA ILE A 125 -4.39 9.59 -18.94
C ILE A 125 -5.15 9.57 -20.26
N GLY A 126 -5.24 8.38 -20.88
CA GLY A 126 -5.84 8.17 -22.20
C GLY A 126 -7.15 8.93 -22.37
N GLN A 127 -7.27 9.66 -23.48
CA GLN A 127 -8.46 10.45 -23.79
C GLN A 127 -9.70 9.57 -24.07
N SER A 128 -9.50 8.27 -24.27
CA SER A 128 -10.54 7.29 -24.61
C SER A 128 -10.34 5.99 -23.87
N TRP A 129 -11.43 5.31 -23.53
CA TRP A 129 -11.42 4.01 -22.85
C TRP A 129 -10.76 2.91 -23.71
N ASP A 130 -9.58 2.46 -23.28
CA ASP A 130 -8.78 1.42 -23.95
C ASP A 130 -8.69 0.12 -23.14
N LEU A 131 -9.38 0.05 -22.00
CA LEU A 131 -9.36 -1.10 -21.11
C LEU A 131 -10.33 -2.21 -21.58
N PRO A 132 -9.93 -3.49 -21.52
CA PRO A 132 -10.75 -4.61 -21.99
C PRO A 132 -11.82 -5.04 -20.98
N TYR A 133 -12.36 -4.10 -20.18
CA TYR A 133 -13.25 -4.41 -19.07
C TYR A 133 -14.64 -3.81 -19.29
N ASP A 134 -15.66 -4.66 -19.34
CA ASP A 134 -17.08 -4.27 -19.46
C ASP A 134 -17.85 -4.40 -18.13
N GLU A 135 -17.20 -4.96 -17.11
CA GLU A 135 -17.80 -5.28 -15.81
C GLU A 135 -16.92 -4.82 -14.66
N LEU A 136 -17.56 -4.35 -13.58
CA LEU A 136 -16.88 -3.75 -12.42
C LEU A 136 -15.95 -4.75 -11.72
N ASP A 137 -16.31 -6.03 -11.70
CA ASP A 137 -15.48 -7.07 -11.08
C ASP A 137 -14.13 -7.27 -11.79
N HIS A 138 -14.06 -7.00 -13.09
CA HIS A 138 -12.81 -7.03 -13.85
C HIS A 138 -11.99 -5.75 -13.69
N LEU A 139 -12.61 -4.65 -13.25
CA LEU A 139 -11.94 -3.38 -13.04
C LEU A 139 -11.16 -3.35 -11.71
N TRP A 140 -11.59 -4.07 -10.67
CA TRP A 140 -10.95 -4.01 -9.35
C TRP A 140 -9.44 -4.30 -9.35
N PRO A 141 -8.94 -5.35 -10.01
CA PRO A 141 -7.50 -5.61 -10.06
C PRO A 141 -6.73 -4.48 -10.75
N HIS A 142 -7.32 -3.86 -11.78
CA HIS A 142 -6.73 -2.71 -12.47
C HIS A 142 -6.63 -1.47 -11.57
N LEU A 143 -7.59 -1.29 -10.65
CA LEU A 143 -7.55 -0.25 -9.62
C LEU A 143 -6.62 -0.60 -8.44
N GLY A 144 -5.90 -1.73 -8.51
CA GLY A 144 -5.05 -2.21 -7.42
C GLY A 144 -5.84 -2.63 -6.19
N VAL A 145 -7.09 -3.09 -6.38
CA VAL A 145 -7.99 -3.48 -5.29
C VAL A 145 -8.24 -4.98 -5.34
N GLY A 146 -7.89 -5.67 -4.25
CA GLY A 146 -8.18 -7.09 -4.10
C GLY A 146 -9.68 -7.38 -3.96
N ALA A 147 -10.08 -8.61 -4.27
CA ALA A 147 -11.47 -9.06 -4.14
C ALA A 147 -12.03 -8.84 -2.71
N ASP A 148 -11.20 -9.12 -1.70
CA ASP A 148 -11.54 -9.01 -0.27
C ASP A 148 -11.33 -7.61 0.33
N ALA A 149 -11.02 -6.61 -0.50
CA ALA A 149 -10.82 -5.25 -0.01
C ALA A 149 -12.13 -4.67 0.56
N PRO A 150 -12.06 -3.92 1.67
CA PRO A 150 -13.24 -3.29 2.25
C PRO A 150 -13.98 -2.39 1.28
N ARG A 151 -15.30 -2.29 1.45
CA ARG A 151 -16.18 -1.51 0.57
C ARG A 151 -15.74 -0.05 0.44
N GLU A 152 -15.34 0.57 1.55
CA GLU A 152 -14.86 1.95 1.56
C GLU A 152 -13.58 2.16 0.74
N VAL A 153 -12.66 1.19 0.73
CA VAL A 153 -11.45 1.20 -0.10
C VAL A 153 -11.81 1.12 -1.58
N LYS A 154 -12.71 0.20 -1.93
CA LYS A 154 -13.27 0.07 -3.29
C LYS A 154 -13.95 1.37 -3.73
N LYS A 155 -14.72 2.00 -2.84
CA LYS A 155 -15.40 3.27 -3.10
C LYS A 155 -14.43 4.40 -3.43
N VAL A 156 -13.42 4.63 -2.59
CA VAL A 156 -12.41 5.69 -2.83
C VAL A 156 -11.68 5.51 -4.16
N ARG A 157 -11.28 4.27 -4.49
CA ARG A 157 -10.61 3.95 -5.76
C ARG A 157 -11.52 4.14 -6.96
N LEU A 158 -12.77 3.69 -6.86
CA LEU A 158 -13.76 3.85 -7.92
C LEU A 158 -14.12 5.32 -8.14
N GLU A 159 -14.31 6.11 -7.08
CA GLU A 159 -14.55 7.56 -7.19
C GLU A 159 -13.39 8.29 -7.88
N ALA A 160 -12.15 7.89 -7.63
CA ALA A 160 -11.01 8.44 -8.33
C ALA A 160 -11.04 8.11 -9.83
N MET A 161 -11.39 6.86 -10.18
CA MET A 161 -11.54 6.43 -11.57
C MET A 161 -12.68 7.17 -12.28
N THR A 162 -13.82 7.38 -11.62
CA THR A 162 -14.97 8.07 -12.25
C THR A 162 -14.73 9.57 -12.50
N ARG A 163 -13.73 10.16 -11.83
CA ARG A 163 -13.28 11.54 -12.09
C ARG A 163 -12.27 11.63 -13.22
N ALA A 164 -11.69 10.52 -13.69
CA ALA A 164 -10.71 10.53 -14.77
C ALA A 164 -11.40 10.80 -16.12
N PRO A 165 -10.78 11.56 -17.05
CA PRO A 165 -11.39 11.87 -18.35
C PRO A 165 -11.80 10.63 -19.15
N VAL A 166 -10.98 9.58 -19.10
CA VAL A 166 -11.20 8.28 -19.76
C VAL A 166 -12.55 7.63 -19.40
N TRP A 167 -13.10 7.94 -18.23
CA TRP A 167 -14.35 7.35 -17.74
C TRP A 167 -15.57 7.73 -18.59
N ALA A 168 -15.51 8.86 -19.29
CA ALA A 168 -16.59 9.30 -20.18
C ALA A 168 -16.93 8.26 -21.26
N ASP A 169 -15.91 7.54 -21.73
CA ASP A 169 -16.00 6.53 -22.79
C ASP A 169 -16.12 5.11 -22.25
N ALA A 170 -16.22 4.93 -20.92
CA ALA A 170 -16.35 3.60 -20.32
C ALA A 170 -17.65 2.89 -20.77
N PRO A 171 -17.64 1.54 -20.91
CA PRO A 171 -18.82 0.77 -21.31
C PRO A 171 -20.05 1.07 -20.43
N ASP A 172 -21.22 1.20 -21.04
CA ASP A 172 -22.46 1.55 -20.33
C ASP A 172 -22.78 0.61 -19.16
N ARG A 173 -22.51 -0.69 -19.34
CA ARG A 173 -22.71 -1.70 -18.29
C ARG A 173 -21.82 -1.41 -17.09
N LEU A 174 -20.54 -1.16 -17.32
CA LEU A 174 -19.58 -0.80 -16.28
C LEU A 174 -19.97 0.50 -15.57
N ARG A 175 -20.38 1.52 -16.32
CA ARG A 175 -20.84 2.80 -15.76
C ARG A 175 -22.07 2.64 -14.87
N ARG A 176 -23.04 1.80 -15.27
CA ARG A 176 -24.22 1.49 -14.44
C ARG A 176 -23.84 0.78 -13.14
N GLN A 177 -23.02 -0.27 -13.22
CA GLN A 177 -22.56 -1.03 -12.05
C GLN A 177 -21.77 -0.14 -11.07
N ALA A 178 -20.90 0.73 -11.59
CA ALA A 178 -20.17 1.69 -10.76
C ALA A 178 -21.10 2.70 -10.08
N ALA A 179 -22.08 3.25 -10.80
CA ALA A 179 -23.05 4.18 -10.22
C ALA A 179 -23.92 3.53 -9.14
N GLU A 180 -24.33 2.27 -9.34
CA GLU A 180 -25.03 1.48 -8.33
C GLU A 180 -24.15 1.26 -7.10
N PHE A 181 -22.92 0.78 -7.31
CA PHE A 181 -21.97 0.57 -6.22
C PHE A 181 -21.68 1.83 -5.41
N LEU A 182 -21.63 3.02 -6.03
CA LEU A 182 -21.32 4.28 -5.32
C LEU A 182 -22.52 4.88 -4.55
N ARG A 183 -23.76 4.49 -4.89
CA ARG A 183 -24.99 5.00 -4.24
C ARG A 183 -25.29 4.33 -2.91
N ASP A 184 -24.95 3.05 -2.79
CA ASP A 184 -25.09 2.28 -1.55
C ASP A 184 -24.05 2.69 -0.49
#